data_AF-A0A6A6PSG4-F1
#
_entry.id   AF-A0A6A6PSG4-F1
#
_cell.length_a   1.000
_cell.length_b   1.000
_cell.length_c   1.000
_cell.angle_alpha   90.00
_cell.angle_beta   90.00
_cell.angle_gamma   90.00
#
_symmetry.space_group_name_H-M   'P 1'
#
loop_
_entity.id
_entity.type
_entity.pdbx_description
1 polymer ?
#
loop_
_entity_poly.entity_id
_entity_poly.type
_entity_poly.pdbx_seq_one_letter_code
_entity_poly.pdbx_strand_id
1 'polypeptide(L)'
;SSKPKKNKTALTPFEKAERTTRHSGVLYISRVPPFMKPSTLRNLLTPHAPSGLNRLFLTPEDSTTHASRVRQGGNKKKSYADGWVEFVSKKEAKIAAELLNGGIMGGKKGGFYHDDLWCLKYLRGFKWRDLNEQIAAENAERTVRMREEVRRTRKENRAFVMDVERGKMLEGMERKRAGRA
;
A
#
# COMPACT_ATOMS: atom_id res chain seq x y z
N SER A 1 36.37 49.64 -11.75
CA SER A 1 36.07 48.25 -11.36
C SER A 1 34.68 48.12 -10.79
N SER A 2 33.75 47.56 -11.55
CA SER A 2 32.40 47.21 -11.10
C SER A 2 32.20 45.72 -11.41
N LYS A 3 32.16 44.87 -10.37
CA LYS A 3 31.87 43.43 -10.52
C LYS A 3 30.40 43.26 -10.89
N PRO A 4 30.04 42.39 -11.86
CA PRO A 4 28.65 42.22 -12.26
C PRO A 4 27.89 41.46 -11.16
N LYS A 5 26.72 41.99 -10.78
CA LYS A 5 25.79 41.37 -9.83
C LYS A 5 25.21 40.10 -10.49
N LYS A 6 25.41 38.94 -9.86
CA LYS A 6 24.82 37.65 -10.31
C LYS A 6 23.29 37.73 -10.22
N ASN A 7 22.62 37.76 -11.36
CA ASN A 7 21.16 37.64 -11.46
C ASN A 7 20.73 36.24 -10.97
N LYS A 8 19.78 36.19 -10.03
CA LYS A 8 19.17 34.95 -9.54
C LYS A 8 18.21 34.42 -10.59
N THR A 9 18.68 33.58 -11.50
CA THR A 9 17.84 32.89 -12.50
C THR A 9 16.77 32.05 -11.79
N ALA A 10 15.51 32.19 -12.20
CA ALA A 10 14.40 31.45 -11.61
C ALA A 10 14.58 29.94 -11.84
N LEU A 11 14.55 29.15 -10.76
CA LEU A 11 14.67 27.68 -10.81
C LEU A 11 13.54 27.08 -11.66
N THR A 12 13.90 26.08 -12.47
CA THR A 12 12.93 25.30 -13.25
C THR A 12 11.97 24.52 -12.33
N PRO A 13 10.77 24.15 -12.79
CA PRO A 13 9.83 23.36 -11.99
C PRO A 13 10.42 22.04 -11.47
N PHE A 14 11.29 21.41 -12.26
CA PHE A 14 11.96 20.16 -11.90
C PHE A 14 12.94 20.35 -10.73
N GLU A 15 13.80 21.36 -10.80
CA GLU A 15 14.77 21.66 -9.73
C GLU A 15 14.07 22.05 -8.42
N LYS A 16 12.93 22.75 -8.50
CA LYS A 16 12.10 23.05 -7.33
C LYS A 16 11.56 21.78 -6.69
N ALA A 17 11.04 20.84 -7.49
CA ALA A 17 10.52 19.56 -7.01
C ALA A 17 11.63 18.66 -6.43
N GLU A 18 12.83 18.69 -7.00
CA GLU A 18 13.98 18.00 -6.42
C GLU A 18 14.37 18.59 -5.07
N ARG A 19 14.47 19.92 -4.96
CA ARG A 19 14.82 20.58 -3.70
C ARG A 19 13.82 20.24 -2.59
N THR A 20 12.52 20.32 -2.87
CA THR A 20 11.49 19.96 -1.88
C THR A 20 11.60 18.50 -1.47
N THR A 21 11.84 17.60 -2.43
CA THR A 21 12.06 16.16 -2.17
C THR A 21 13.31 15.92 -1.32
N ARG A 22 14.40 16.66 -1.51
CA ARG A 22 15.63 16.52 -0.70
C ARG A 22 15.37 16.88 0.77
N HIS A 23 14.56 17.90 1.02
CA HIS A 23 14.20 18.34 2.36
C HIS A 23 13.05 17.54 2.99
N SER A 24 12.26 16.82 2.20
CA SER A 24 11.16 15.99 2.70
C SER A 24 11.65 14.81 3.53
N GLY A 25 10.78 14.34 4.43
CA GLY A 25 11.02 13.14 5.23
C GLY A 25 9.78 12.27 5.23
N VAL A 26 9.99 10.95 5.25
CA VAL A 26 8.90 9.98 5.29
C VAL A 26 8.81 9.36 6.68
N LEU A 27 7.60 9.33 7.20
CA LEU A 27 7.22 8.67 8.43
C LEU A 27 6.45 7.40 8.10
N TYR A 28 6.89 6.28 8.64
CA TYR A 28 6.20 5.00 8.57
C TYR A 28 5.29 4.82 9.79
N ILE A 29 4.11 4.24 9.56
CA ILE A 29 3.08 3.96 10.55
C ILE A 29 2.80 2.47 10.49
N SER A 30 3.25 1.72 11.48
CA SER A 30 3.19 0.24 11.42
C SER A 30 1.81 -0.32 11.79
N ARG A 31 0.97 0.48 12.45
CA ARG A 31 -0.38 0.08 12.85
C ARG A 31 -1.32 1.27 12.72
N VAL A 32 -2.37 1.08 11.92
CA VAL A 32 -3.46 2.06 11.77
C VAL A 32 -4.67 1.55 12.55
N PRO A 33 -5.20 2.31 13.51
CA PRO A 33 -6.38 1.90 14.25
C PRO A 33 -7.59 1.59 13.35
N PRO A 34 -8.46 0.66 13.78
CA PRO A 34 -9.71 0.40 13.08
C PRO A 34 -10.50 1.69 12.84
N PHE A 35 -11.21 1.78 11.72
CA PHE A 35 -12.04 2.93 11.36
C PHE A 35 -11.32 4.25 11.07
N MET A 36 -9.98 4.30 11.22
CA MET A 36 -9.20 5.48 10.90
C MET A 36 -9.17 5.73 9.39
N LYS A 37 -9.61 6.93 9.00
CA LYS A 37 -9.54 7.39 7.61
C LYS A 37 -8.21 8.13 7.36
N PRO A 38 -7.68 8.10 6.13
CA PRO A 38 -6.54 8.92 5.72
C PRO A 38 -6.66 10.40 6.10
N SER A 39 -7.86 10.98 6.00
CA SER A 39 -8.13 12.37 6.37
C SER A 39 -8.00 12.62 7.86
N THR A 40 -8.51 11.72 8.70
CA THR A 40 -8.38 11.79 10.16
C THR A 40 -6.91 11.73 10.57
N LEU A 41 -6.16 10.78 9.99
CA LEU A 41 -4.73 10.64 10.24
C LEU A 41 -3.95 11.92 9.85
N ARG A 42 -4.27 12.51 8.69
CA ARG A 42 -3.70 13.79 8.28
C ARG A 42 -3.98 14.87 9.32
N ASN A 43 -5.22 15.01 9.78
CA ASN A 43 -5.60 16.02 10.77
C ASN A 43 -4.88 15.84 12.11
N LEU A 44 -4.65 14.60 12.55
CA LEU A 44 -3.91 14.30 13.76
C LEU A 44 -2.42 14.67 13.65
N LEU A 45 -1.83 14.53 12.46
CA LEU A 45 -0.42 14.83 12.22
C LEU A 45 -0.16 16.30 11.85
N THR A 46 -1.15 17.02 11.33
CA THR A 46 -1.02 18.44 10.93
C THR A 46 -0.41 19.34 12.02
N PRO A 47 -0.80 19.26 13.31
CA PRO A 47 -0.19 20.06 14.37
C PRO A 47 1.33 19.83 14.55
N HIS A 48 1.82 18.65 14.16
CA HIS A 48 3.22 18.27 14.25
C HIS A 48 4.00 18.52 12.95
N ALA A 49 3.34 19.08 11.93
CA ALA A 49 3.91 19.43 10.64
C ALA A 49 3.66 20.91 10.30
N PRO A 50 4.32 21.87 10.98
CA PRO A 50 4.18 23.29 10.67
C PRO A 50 4.46 23.64 9.20
N SER A 51 5.44 22.98 8.57
CA SER A 51 5.74 23.15 7.15
C SER A 51 4.75 22.44 6.22
N GLY A 52 3.85 21.62 6.76
CA GLY A 52 2.83 20.87 6.03
C GLY A 52 3.18 19.41 5.73
N LEU A 53 2.15 18.69 5.31
CA LEU A 53 2.20 17.30 4.88
C LEU A 53 1.91 17.22 3.38
N ASN A 54 2.76 16.51 2.63
CA ASN A 54 2.60 16.30 1.20
C ASN A 54 1.66 15.10 0.95
N ARG A 55 2.25 13.92 0.86
CA ARG A 55 1.60 12.68 0.45
C ARG A 55 1.32 11.79 1.65
N LEU A 56 0.23 11.03 1.56
CA LEU A 56 -0.17 10.06 2.57
C LEU A 56 -0.73 8.85 1.85
N PHE A 57 -0.24 7.68 2.20
CA PHE A 57 -0.62 6.41 1.63
C PHE A 57 -0.82 5.42 2.76
N LEU A 58 -1.93 4.68 2.72
CA LEU A 58 -2.23 3.62 3.65
C LEU A 58 -2.46 2.34 2.84
N THR A 59 -1.79 1.26 3.21
CA THR A 59 -2.00 -0.04 2.57
C THR A 59 -3.32 -0.61 3.06
N PRO A 60 -4.28 -0.89 2.16
CA PRO A 60 -5.51 -1.54 2.57
C PRO A 60 -5.21 -2.93 3.16
N GLU A 61 -5.98 -3.32 4.17
CA GLU A 61 -5.98 -4.69 4.68
C GLU A 61 -6.23 -5.69 3.54
N ASP A 62 -5.55 -6.85 3.58
CA ASP A 62 -5.72 -7.87 2.55
C ASP A 62 -7.16 -8.43 2.55
N SER A 63 -7.66 -8.73 1.34
CA SER A 63 -9.03 -9.22 1.14
C SER A 63 -9.34 -10.50 1.92
N THR A 64 -8.37 -11.40 2.09
CA THR A 64 -8.57 -12.65 2.85
C THR A 64 -8.65 -12.37 4.34
N THR A 65 -7.80 -11.47 4.85
CA THR A 65 -7.83 -11.03 6.24
C THR A 65 -9.12 -10.28 6.57
N HIS A 66 -9.60 -9.42 5.66
CA HIS A 66 -10.88 -8.74 5.77
C HIS A 66 -12.04 -9.74 5.81
N ALA A 67 -12.08 -10.71 4.88
CA ALA A 67 -13.13 -11.72 4.82
C ALA A 67 -13.16 -12.59 6.08
N SER A 68 -11.99 -13.00 6.58
CA SER A 68 -11.87 -13.77 7.83
C SER A 68 -12.37 -12.96 9.03
N ARG A 69 -11.98 -11.69 9.14
CA ARG A 69 -12.42 -10.77 10.20
C ARG A 69 -13.92 -10.57 10.20
N VAL A 70 -14.53 -10.38 9.02
CA VAL A 70 -15.99 -10.24 8.89
C VAL A 70 -16.70 -11.54 9.25
N ARG A 71 -16.18 -12.70 8.82
CA ARG A 71 -16.75 -14.02 9.15
C ARG A 71 -16.73 -14.29 10.66
N GLN A 72 -15.72 -13.81 11.37
CA GLN A 72 -15.59 -13.92 12.82
C GLN A 72 -16.44 -12.89 13.60
N GLY A 73 -17.30 -12.11 12.92
CA GLY A 73 -18.14 -11.09 13.57
C GLY A 73 -17.44 -9.76 13.84
N GLY A 74 -16.23 -9.57 13.31
CA GLY A 74 -15.51 -8.31 13.38
C GLY A 74 -16.13 -7.20 12.52
N ASN A 75 -15.56 -6.01 12.63
CA ASN A 75 -16.01 -4.82 11.89
C ASN A 75 -16.05 -5.05 10.37
N LYS A 76 -16.96 -4.39 9.64
CA LYS A 76 -17.02 -4.47 8.16
C LYS A 76 -16.30 -3.33 7.45
N LYS A 77 -15.94 -2.25 8.16
CA LYS A 77 -15.28 -1.09 7.55
C LYS A 77 -13.85 -1.42 7.11
N LYS A 78 -13.35 -0.60 6.17
CA LYS A 78 -11.98 -0.68 5.67
C LYS A 78 -11.00 -0.42 6.81
N SER A 79 -10.06 -1.33 6.96
CA SER A 79 -8.89 -1.19 7.82
C SER A 79 -7.66 -1.09 6.93
N TYR A 80 -6.57 -0.59 7.51
CA TYR A 80 -5.29 -0.46 6.83
C TYR A 80 -4.25 -1.22 7.64
N ALA A 81 -3.34 -1.91 6.96
CA ALA A 81 -2.28 -2.66 7.61
C ALA A 81 -1.22 -1.68 8.16
N ASP A 82 -0.74 -0.80 7.30
CA ASP A 82 0.28 0.18 7.59
C ASP A 82 0.14 1.44 6.72
N GLY A 83 1.06 2.39 6.87
CA GLY A 83 1.03 3.64 6.14
C GLY A 83 2.33 4.42 6.10
N TRP A 84 2.40 5.34 5.14
CA TRP A 84 3.50 6.27 4.95
C TRP A 84 2.97 7.68 4.81
N VAL A 85 3.63 8.61 5.49
CA VAL A 85 3.31 10.04 5.45
C VAL A 85 4.56 10.82 5.09
N GLU A 86 4.48 11.60 4.02
CA GLU A 86 5.55 12.50 3.62
C GLU A 86 5.35 13.89 4.24
N PHE A 87 6.30 14.29 5.08
CA PHE A 87 6.41 15.64 5.62
C PHE A 87 7.23 16.50 4.67
N VAL A 88 6.89 17.79 4.58
CA VAL A 88 7.68 18.77 3.83
C VAL A 88 9.09 18.92 4.42
N SER A 89 9.22 18.79 5.75
CA SER A 89 10.49 18.88 6.47
C SER A 89 10.86 17.56 7.14
N LYS A 90 12.03 17.01 6.79
CA LYS A 90 12.58 15.81 7.46
C LYS A 90 12.91 16.02 8.94
N LYS A 91 13.14 17.26 9.36
CA LYS A 91 13.35 17.59 10.78
C LYS A 91 12.05 17.42 11.55
N GLU A 92 10.95 17.95 11.02
CA GLU A 92 9.61 17.80 11.60
C GLU A 92 9.19 16.33 11.63
N ALA A 93 9.43 15.57 10.55
CA ALA A 93 9.17 14.13 10.53
C ALA A 93 9.90 13.37 11.65
N LYS A 94 11.17 13.71 11.87
CA LYS A 94 11.98 13.09 12.94
C LYS A 94 11.44 13.45 14.32
N ILE A 95 11.17 14.72 14.57
CA ILE A 95 10.62 15.20 15.85
C ILE A 95 9.25 14.58 16.11
N ALA A 96 8.37 14.55 15.10
CA ALA A 96 7.05 13.95 15.21
C ALA A 96 7.15 12.45 15.54
N ALA A 97 8.06 11.71 14.92
CA ALA A 97 8.31 10.31 15.26
C ALA A 97 8.75 10.14 16.72
N GLU A 98 9.72 10.94 17.17
CA GLU A 98 10.27 10.85 18.53
C GLU A 98 9.24 11.26 19.60
N LEU A 99 8.42 12.28 19.31
CA LEU A 99 7.43 12.81 20.24
C LEU A 99 6.18 11.93 20.34
N LEU A 100 5.67 11.46 19.22
CA LEU A 100 4.38 10.77 19.17
C LEU A 100 4.51 9.27 19.38
N ASN A 101 5.62 8.65 18.95
CA ASN A 101 5.74 7.19 19.03
C ASN A 101 5.61 6.68 20.47
N GLY A 102 4.74 5.69 20.67
CA GLY A 102 4.41 5.14 21.98
C GLY A 102 3.43 5.98 22.81
N GLY A 103 3.08 7.19 22.35
CA GLY A 103 2.04 8.02 22.96
C GLY A 103 0.64 7.66 22.50
N ILE A 104 -0.37 8.09 23.26
CA ILE A 104 -1.78 7.94 22.91
C ILE A 104 -2.15 8.79 21.69
N MET A 105 -2.99 8.25 20.81
CA MET A 105 -3.44 8.91 19.59
C MET A 105 -4.58 9.90 19.83
N GLY A 106 -5.47 9.56 20.76
CA GLY A 106 -6.67 10.34 21.04
C GLY A 106 -6.46 11.38 22.14
N GLY A 107 -7.38 12.34 22.16
CA GLY A 107 -7.43 13.40 23.17
C GLY A 107 -8.33 13.05 24.35
N LYS A 108 -9.55 13.61 24.38
CA LYS A 108 -10.47 13.44 25.52
C LYS A 108 -10.88 11.99 25.74
N LYS A 109 -11.01 11.61 27.02
CA LYS A 109 -11.55 10.32 27.47
C LYS A 109 -12.91 10.04 26.83
N GLY A 110 -13.05 8.86 26.21
CA GLY A 110 -14.25 8.45 25.45
C GLY A 110 -14.18 8.72 23.93
N GLY A 111 -13.09 9.32 23.43
CA GLY A 111 -12.84 9.44 22.00
C GLY A 111 -12.49 8.09 21.35
N PHE A 112 -12.80 7.95 20.06
CA PHE A 112 -12.66 6.69 19.32
C PHE A 112 -11.23 6.09 19.35
N TYR A 113 -10.20 6.95 19.37
CA TYR A 113 -8.79 6.56 19.32
C TYR A 113 -8.06 6.85 20.64
N HIS A 114 -8.78 7.03 21.75
CA HIS A 114 -8.19 7.44 23.03
C HIS A 114 -7.11 6.45 23.53
N ASP A 115 -7.42 5.16 23.49
CA ASP A 115 -6.54 4.11 24.01
C ASP A 115 -5.60 3.55 22.93
N ASP A 116 -5.68 4.04 21.70
CA ASP A 116 -4.78 3.65 20.63
C ASP A 116 -3.42 4.32 20.80
N LEU A 117 -2.34 3.55 20.63
CA LEU A 117 -0.97 4.07 20.63
C LEU A 117 -0.48 4.35 19.22
N TRP A 118 0.26 5.45 19.06
CA TRP A 118 1.07 5.74 17.90
C TRP A 118 2.21 4.73 17.75
N CYS A 119 2.29 4.09 16.60
CA CYS A 119 3.42 3.22 16.23
C CYS A 119 4.10 3.81 15.00
N LEU A 120 5.10 4.68 15.24
CA LEU A 120 5.69 5.55 14.23
C LEU A 120 7.19 5.29 14.12
N LYS A 121 7.71 5.31 12.89
CA LYS A 121 9.14 5.18 12.60
C LYS A 121 9.56 6.15 11.52
N TYR A 122 10.48 7.05 11.85
CA TYR A 122 11.10 7.90 10.83
C TYR A 122 12.03 7.07 9.93
N LEU A 123 11.88 7.18 8.61
CA LEU A 123 12.70 6.46 7.65
C LEU A 123 13.84 7.36 7.14
N ARG A 124 15.04 7.17 7.69
CA ARG A 124 16.23 7.94 7.29
C ARG A 124 16.66 7.55 5.88
N GLY A 125 16.83 8.54 5.02
CA GLY A 125 17.30 8.36 3.63
C GLY A 125 16.21 7.92 2.66
N PHE A 126 15.06 7.46 3.16
CA PHE A 126 13.93 7.02 2.36
C PHE A 126 13.09 8.20 1.85
N LYS A 127 12.65 8.11 0.60
CA LYS A 127 11.82 9.10 -0.09
C LYS A 127 10.56 8.47 -0.64
N TRP A 128 9.58 9.32 -0.92
CA TRP A 128 8.31 8.85 -1.50
C TRP A 128 8.50 8.14 -2.85
N ARG A 129 9.53 8.52 -3.63
CA ARG A 129 9.83 7.86 -4.91
C ARG A 129 10.20 6.39 -4.69
N ASP A 130 11.00 6.10 -3.67
CA ASP A 130 11.41 4.74 -3.31
C ASP A 130 10.20 3.88 -2.92
N LEU A 131 9.23 4.45 -2.19
CA LEU A 131 7.96 3.78 -1.89
C LEU A 131 7.18 3.44 -3.15
N ASN A 132 7.01 4.41 -4.06
CA ASN A 132 6.29 4.18 -5.31
C ASN A 132 6.98 3.12 -6.18
N GLU A 133 8.31 3.14 -6.23
CA GLU A 133 9.10 2.16 -6.97
C GLU A 133 8.92 0.75 -6.39
N GLN A 134 9.01 0.62 -5.06
CA GLN A 134 8.77 -0.66 -4.38
C GLN A 134 7.36 -1.20 -4.64
N ILE A 135 6.33 -0.36 -4.49
CA ILE A 135 4.93 -0.73 -4.77
C ILE A 135 4.75 -1.13 -6.24
N ALA A 136 5.37 -0.40 -7.17
CA ALA A 136 5.27 -0.71 -8.59
C ALA A 136 5.94 -2.05 -8.93
N ALA A 137 7.11 -2.32 -8.36
CA ALA A 137 7.81 -3.59 -8.53
C ALA A 137 7.00 -4.76 -7.95
N GLU A 138 6.48 -4.61 -6.74
CA GLU A 138 5.65 -5.62 -6.09
C GLU A 138 4.36 -5.90 -6.87
N ASN A 139 3.69 -4.86 -7.37
CA ASN A 139 2.49 -5.01 -8.20
C ASN A 139 2.79 -5.67 -9.55
N ALA A 140 3.95 -5.37 -10.16
CA ALA A 140 4.39 -6.02 -11.39
C ALA A 140 4.65 -7.52 -11.15
N GLU A 141 5.37 -7.88 -10.09
CA GLU A 141 5.64 -9.27 -9.73
C GLU A 141 4.35 -10.04 -9.43
N ARG A 142 3.45 -9.45 -8.64
CA ARG A 142 2.12 -10.02 -8.36
C ARG A 142 1.32 -10.28 -9.64
N THR A 143 1.34 -9.34 -10.58
CA THR A 143 0.63 -9.48 -11.85
C THR A 143 1.24 -10.59 -12.71
N VAL A 144 2.57 -10.72 -12.73
CA VAL A 144 3.27 -11.79 -13.45
C VAL A 144 2.93 -13.15 -12.85
N ARG A 145 3.07 -13.32 -11.53
CA ARG A 145 2.73 -14.58 -10.83
C ARG A 145 1.28 -14.98 -11.10
N MET A 146 0.34 -14.05 -10.97
CA MET A 146 -1.08 -14.32 -11.23
C MET A 146 -1.33 -14.76 -12.67
N ARG A 147 -0.68 -14.12 -13.66
CA ARG A 147 -0.80 -14.51 -15.07
C ARG A 147 -0.23 -15.91 -15.33
N GLU A 148 0.86 -16.26 -14.68
CA GLU A 148 1.47 -17.58 -14.78
C GLU A 148 0.59 -18.67 -14.16
N GLU A 149 0.00 -18.41 -12.99
CA GLU A 149 -0.97 -19.31 -12.35
C GLU A 149 -2.19 -19.51 -13.26
N VAL A 150 -2.78 -18.44 -13.78
CA VAL A 150 -3.90 -18.52 -14.72
C VAL A 150 -3.52 -19.32 -15.97
N ARG A 151 -2.30 -19.13 -16.50
CA ARG A 151 -1.79 -19.91 -17.64
C ARG A 151 -1.68 -21.39 -17.30
N ARG A 152 -1.15 -21.73 -16.12
CA ARG A 152 -1.02 -23.11 -15.65
C ARG A 152 -2.39 -23.78 -15.51
N THR A 153 -3.31 -23.15 -14.77
CA THR A 153 -4.69 -23.66 -14.60
C THR A 153 -5.42 -23.79 -15.93
N ARG A 154 -5.26 -22.84 -16.87
CA ARG A 154 -5.87 -22.95 -18.21
C ARG A 154 -5.32 -24.13 -19.00
N LYS A 155 -4.02 -24.42 -18.90
CA LYS A 155 -3.40 -25.58 -19.56
C LYS A 155 -3.93 -26.88 -18.97
N GLU A 156 -3.96 -26.97 -17.64
CA GLU A 156 -4.50 -28.13 -16.90
C GLU A 156 -5.97 -28.37 -17.24
N ASN A 157 -6.81 -27.32 -17.22
CA ASN A 157 -8.23 -27.42 -17.57
C ASN A 157 -8.44 -27.87 -19.02
N ARG A 158 -7.66 -27.35 -19.97
CA ARG A 158 -7.75 -27.79 -21.38
C ARG A 158 -7.39 -29.26 -21.55
N ALA A 159 -6.30 -29.70 -20.91
CA ALA A 159 -5.90 -31.10 -20.94
C ALA A 159 -7.00 -32.01 -20.35
N PHE A 160 -7.57 -31.63 -19.21
CA PHE A 160 -8.67 -32.37 -18.59
C PHE A 160 -9.90 -32.49 -19.50
N VAL A 161 -10.33 -31.40 -20.15
CA VAL A 161 -11.46 -31.44 -21.09
C VAL A 161 -11.17 -32.37 -22.26
N MET A 162 -9.98 -32.29 -22.86
CA MET A 162 -9.57 -33.19 -23.95
C MET A 162 -9.57 -34.66 -23.53
N ASP A 163 -9.09 -34.96 -22.32
CA ASP A 163 -9.05 -36.33 -21.80
C ASP A 163 -10.46 -36.89 -21.54
N VAL A 164 -11.38 -36.06 -21.01
CA VAL A 164 -12.78 -36.42 -20.82
C VAL A 164 -13.50 -36.67 -22.15
N GLU A 165 -13.28 -35.81 -23.15
CA GLU A 165 -13.84 -35.99 -24.50
C GLU A 165 -13.33 -37.28 -25.15
N ARG A 166 -12.03 -37.57 -25.02
CA ARG A 166 -11.42 -38.81 -25.51
C ARG A 166 -12.00 -40.04 -24.82
N GLY A 167 -12.19 -40.00 -23.50
CA GLY A 167 -12.83 -41.07 -22.74
C GLY A 167 -14.24 -41.37 -23.24
N LYS A 168 -15.08 -40.34 -23.42
CA LYS A 168 -16.45 -40.49 -23.96
C LYS A 168 -16.47 -41.05 -25.38
N MET A 169 -15.53 -40.63 -26.23
CA MET A 169 -15.39 -41.14 -27.59
C MET A 169 -15.08 -42.64 -27.61
N LEU A 170 -14.13 -43.08 -26.78
CA LEU A 170 -13.75 -44.49 -26.67
C LEU A 170 -14.91 -45.35 -26.16
N GLU A 171 -15.58 -44.92 -25.09
CA GLU A 171 -16.77 -45.59 -24.54
C GLU A 171 -17.90 -45.71 -25.58
N GLY A 172 -18.13 -44.64 -26.36
CA GLY A 172 -19.11 -44.65 -27.45
C GLY A 172 -18.74 -45.60 -28.60
N MET A 173 -17.45 -45.77 -28.90
CA MET A 173 -16.97 -46.73 -29.90
C MET A 173 -17.12 -48.18 -29.40
N GLU A 174 -16.78 -48.44 -28.14
CA GLU A 174 -16.95 -49.76 -27.52
C GLU A 174 -18.42 -50.19 -27.51
N ARG A 175 -19.32 -49.30 -27.11
CA ARG A 175 -20.77 -49.57 -27.10
C ARG A 175 -21.33 -49.87 -28.50
N LYS A 176 -20.84 -49.18 -29.54
CA LYS A 176 -21.20 -49.46 -30.95
C LYS A 176 -20.64 -50.79 -31.47
N ARG A 177 -19.46 -51.21 -31.01
CA ARG A 177 -18.89 -52.53 -31.33
C ARG A 177 -19.65 -53.65 -30.64
N ALA A 178 -19.99 -53.49 -29.36
CA ALA A 178 -20.74 -54.47 -28.59
C ALA A 178 -22.17 -54.71 -29.11
N GLY A 179 -22.83 -53.68 -29.67
CA GLY A 179 -24.17 -53.83 -30.28
C GLY A 179 -24.18 -54.35 -31.72
N ARG A 180 -23.02 -54.63 -32.32
CA ARG A 180 -22.87 -55.21 -33.67
C ARG A 180 -22.45 -56.69 -33.66
N ALA A 181 -22.14 -57.23 -32.49
CA ALA A 181 -21.92 -58.65 -32.25
C ALA A 181 -23.23 -59.28 -31.76
#